data_AF-A0A9D2EWM0-F1
#
_entry.id   AF-A0A9D2EWM0-F1
#
_cell.length_a   1.000
_cell.length_b   1.000
_cell.length_c   1.000
_cell.angle_alpha   90.00
_cell.angle_beta   90.00
_cell.angle_gamma   90.00
#
_symmetry.space_group_name_H-M   'P 1'
#
loop_
_entity.id
_entity.type
_entity.pdbx_description
1 polymer ?
#
loop_
_entity_poly.entity_id
_entity_poly.type
_entity_poly.pdbx_seq_one_letter_code
_entity_poly.pdbx_strand_id
1 'polypeptide(L)'
;MKKNKKIKNALCLLLSAVMCLSLFGGTVFAEEGAEGGTHIITGFAGLNDSEKQIRPSAGTKPSLEELLAQMPETLDVYLDGSTELTSIPVTWFCVGEDYETSDGYYFQFSPQWDENTYTLSEDLELLTDAPYIGVFLSSESDISLYSVTDIPNETAIFEFLVKEIGFNNAVASGILANIYYESTFDHLATGDNDTSHGICQWHAARWDALTGWCQEKGYDPNTLDGQLHYLQFELSNNDPEYLYNGKRISDYLRTLPNTADGAYEAGRYWCYYYEVPANRETVSVTRGNLARNTYWPEYVYSDVHFTDWFSSDVVYVHDNQLMTGYGDGSTFGPYDYLARAQFALILHRIENEPAVSTANPFPDVAENAWYRNAVVWVNETGIATGYSNGNFGPADSITREQMAVMMYHYAQLKGYDTSVTSDFSQYQDASSVSDFAIDAMEWAVGNGIITGKYNETMLDPQGRTTRAECATILTRFMEQFADV
;
A
#
# COMPACT_ATOMS: atom_id res chain seq x y z
N MET A 1 -58.21 -25.11 -15.04
CA MET A 1 -58.56 -24.72 -16.43
C MET A 1 -57.58 -23.63 -16.89
N LYS A 2 -56.84 -23.88 -17.98
CA LYS A 2 -56.28 -22.96 -19.03
C LYS A 2 -56.07 -21.47 -18.65
N LYS A 3 -55.03 -20.72 -19.02
CA LYS A 3 -53.77 -20.84 -19.81
C LYS A 3 -53.16 -19.41 -19.82
N ASN A 4 -51.82 -19.28 -19.93
CA ASN A 4 -51.04 -18.18 -20.58
C ASN A 4 -51.06 -16.77 -19.94
N LYS A 5 -50.03 -15.89 -19.98
CA LYS A 5 -48.61 -15.85 -20.40
C LYS A 5 -48.09 -14.43 -20.03
N LYS A 6 -46.82 -14.31 -19.61
CA LYS A 6 -45.81 -13.24 -19.91
C LYS A 6 -45.83 -11.84 -19.21
N ILE A 7 -44.73 -11.61 -18.46
CA ILE A 7 -43.66 -10.57 -18.63
C ILE A 7 -43.78 -9.16 -17.95
N LYS A 8 -42.69 -8.84 -17.21
CA LYS A 8 -41.95 -7.57 -16.91
C LYS A 8 -42.20 -6.73 -15.63
N ASN A 9 -41.04 -6.46 -15.00
CA ASN A 9 -40.62 -5.58 -13.90
C ASN A 9 -41.32 -4.22 -13.78
N ALA A 10 -41.47 -3.71 -12.54
CA ALA A 10 -41.05 -2.37 -12.08
C ALA A 10 -41.48 -2.08 -10.61
N LEU A 11 -40.69 -1.19 -9.97
CA LEU A 11 -40.98 -0.36 -8.79
C LEU A 11 -40.79 -0.92 -7.36
N CYS A 12 -39.64 -0.60 -6.78
CA CYS A 12 -39.48 -0.26 -5.36
C CYS A 12 -38.76 1.09 -5.29
N LEU A 13 -39.43 2.12 -4.77
CA LEU A 13 -38.84 3.38 -4.33
C LEU A 13 -39.83 4.04 -3.36
N LEU A 14 -39.27 4.73 -2.36
CA LEU A 14 -39.89 5.57 -1.32
C LEU A 14 -40.32 4.86 -0.03
N LEU A 15 -39.43 4.90 0.97
CA LEU A 15 -39.78 5.37 2.30
C LEU A 15 -38.52 5.58 3.16
N SER A 16 -38.08 6.84 3.28
CA SER A 16 -37.76 7.47 4.58
C SER A 16 -37.13 8.84 4.38
N ALA A 17 -37.98 9.87 4.40
CA ALA A 17 -37.60 11.21 4.79
C ALA A 17 -37.72 11.33 6.32
N VAL A 18 -36.84 12.09 6.98
CA VAL A 18 -37.14 13.16 7.97
C VAL A 18 -35.84 13.66 8.64
N MET A 19 -35.58 14.96 8.40
CA MET A 19 -34.90 16.00 9.21
C MET A 19 -33.43 15.78 9.60
N CYS A 20 -32.52 16.74 9.37
CA CYS A 20 -32.61 18.07 9.96
C CYS A 20 -31.91 19.18 9.14
N LEU A 21 -32.53 20.35 9.15
CA LEU A 21 -32.14 21.60 8.50
C LEU A 21 -31.31 22.45 9.47
N SER A 22 -30.21 23.06 9.03
CA SER A 22 -29.76 24.35 9.61
C SER A 22 -29.11 25.25 8.57
N LEU A 23 -29.77 26.39 8.41
CA LEU A 23 -29.53 27.59 7.61
C LEU A 23 -28.14 28.22 7.71
N PHE A 24 -27.52 28.52 6.57
CA PHE A 24 -27.12 29.86 6.06
C PHE A 24 -27.02 29.66 4.53
N GLY A 25 -27.61 30.44 3.62
CA GLY A 25 -27.67 31.90 3.49
C GLY A 25 -27.01 32.20 2.14
N GLY A 26 -27.81 32.23 1.06
CA GLY A 26 -27.35 31.88 -0.28
C GLY A 26 -26.52 32.90 -1.06
N THR A 27 -25.95 32.40 -2.15
CA THR A 27 -25.76 33.13 -3.40
C THR A 27 -26.07 32.19 -4.56
N VAL A 28 -27.05 32.60 -5.36
CA VAL A 28 -27.52 31.97 -6.58
C VAL A 28 -26.51 32.26 -7.69
N PHE A 29 -26.01 31.22 -8.35
CA PHE A 29 -25.69 31.29 -9.78
C PHE A 29 -26.47 30.19 -10.49
N ALA A 30 -27.52 30.61 -11.18
CA ALA A 30 -28.08 29.86 -12.28
C ALA A 30 -27.36 30.34 -13.54
N GLU A 31 -26.72 29.42 -14.26
CA GLU A 31 -26.49 29.56 -15.69
C GLU A 31 -26.94 28.28 -16.39
N GLU A 32 -27.65 28.47 -17.49
CA GLU A 32 -28.46 27.48 -18.21
C GLU A 32 -27.61 26.51 -19.06
N GLY A 33 -27.97 25.23 -19.02
CA GLY A 33 -28.08 24.41 -20.23
C GLY A 33 -27.09 23.25 -20.40
N ALA A 34 -27.51 22.04 -20.02
CA ALA A 34 -27.25 20.82 -20.78
C ALA A 34 -28.35 19.79 -20.49
N GLU A 35 -28.86 19.13 -21.54
CA GLU A 35 -29.85 18.06 -21.48
C GLU A 35 -29.29 16.88 -20.66
N GLY A 36 -29.68 16.78 -19.38
CA GLY A 36 -29.00 15.93 -18.40
C GLY A 36 -29.30 14.44 -18.54
N GLY A 37 -28.51 13.74 -19.37
CA GLY A 37 -28.22 12.33 -19.15
C GLY A 37 -27.10 12.19 -18.13
N THR A 38 -27.17 11.18 -17.26
CA THR A 38 -26.11 10.88 -16.30
C THR A 38 -24.90 10.31 -17.04
N HIS A 39 -23.72 10.89 -16.83
CA HIS A 39 -22.45 10.38 -17.37
C HIS A 39 -21.95 9.22 -16.50
N ILE A 40 -21.32 8.21 -17.11
CA ILE A 40 -20.79 7.05 -16.39
C ILE A 40 -19.29 7.23 -16.18
N ILE A 41 -18.82 7.25 -14.94
CA ILE A 41 -17.40 7.20 -14.60
C ILE A 41 -16.91 5.77 -14.86
N THR A 42 -15.97 5.64 -15.79
CA THR A 42 -15.38 4.37 -16.26
C THR A 42 -13.92 4.21 -15.88
N GLY A 43 -13.33 5.21 -15.23
CA GLY A 43 -12.00 5.15 -14.63
C GLY A 43 -11.61 6.49 -14.01
N PHE A 44 -10.52 6.49 -13.26
CA PHE A 44 -9.98 7.67 -12.58
C PHE A 44 -8.53 7.91 -13.03
N ALA A 45 -8.12 9.17 -13.09
CA ALA A 45 -6.70 9.50 -13.01
C ALA A 45 -6.23 9.36 -11.55
N GLY A 46 -4.97 8.99 -11.34
CA GLY A 46 -4.36 9.03 -10.02
C GLY A 46 -4.22 10.49 -9.52
N LEU A 47 -4.28 10.66 -8.20
CA LEU A 47 -3.89 11.93 -7.57
C LEU A 47 -2.38 12.12 -7.65
N ASN A 48 -1.93 13.36 -7.61
CA ASN A 48 -0.50 13.69 -7.54
C ASN A 48 0.00 13.42 -6.11
N ASP A 49 1.30 13.20 -5.91
CA ASP A 49 1.81 12.82 -4.57
C ASP A 49 1.52 13.86 -3.48
N SER A 50 1.47 15.15 -3.84
CA SER A 50 1.08 16.23 -2.94
C SER A 50 -0.42 16.24 -2.59
N GLU A 51 -1.26 15.60 -3.40
CA GLU A 51 -2.71 15.55 -3.21
C GLU A 51 -3.14 14.25 -2.50
N LYS A 52 -2.38 13.16 -2.68
CA LYS A 52 -2.63 11.87 -2.01
C LYS A 52 -2.59 11.97 -0.48
N GLN A 53 -1.89 12.97 0.06
CA GLN A 53 -1.67 13.09 1.50
C GLN A 53 -1.73 14.54 2.00
N ILE A 54 -2.42 14.75 3.13
CA ILE A 54 -2.40 16.00 3.89
C ILE A 54 -1.77 15.73 5.25
N ARG A 55 -0.80 16.57 5.62
CA ARG A 55 -0.08 16.49 6.90
C ARG A 55 -0.20 17.83 7.64
N PRO A 56 -1.22 18.00 8.50
CA PRO A 56 -1.39 19.23 9.27
C PRO A 56 -0.21 19.48 10.23
N SER A 57 -0.08 20.74 10.66
CA SER A 57 1.03 21.16 11.52
C SER A 57 0.93 20.62 12.96
N ALA A 58 2.09 20.62 13.61
CA ALA A 58 2.29 21.03 15.01
C ALA A 58 1.20 20.77 16.09
N GLY A 59 0.64 19.59 16.34
CA GLY A 59 -0.32 19.41 17.44
C GLY A 59 -1.65 20.13 17.21
N THR A 60 -2.02 20.32 15.94
CA THR A 60 -3.30 20.88 15.53
C THR A 60 -4.07 19.89 14.66
N LYS A 61 -5.20 19.42 15.16
CA LYS A 61 -6.25 18.79 14.36
C LYS A 61 -7.07 19.92 13.71
N PRO A 62 -6.92 20.20 12.40
CA PRO A 62 -7.73 21.21 11.74
C PRO A 62 -9.20 20.79 11.80
N SER A 63 -10.11 21.77 11.75
CA SER A 63 -11.53 21.44 11.57
C SER A 63 -11.74 20.70 10.25
N LEU A 64 -12.85 19.95 10.13
CA LEU A 64 -13.21 19.31 8.87
C LEU A 64 -13.32 20.34 7.74
N GLU A 65 -13.84 21.54 8.03
CA GLU A 65 -13.92 22.64 7.07
C GLU A 65 -12.53 23.07 6.57
N GLU A 66 -11.57 23.27 7.47
CA GLU A 66 -10.19 23.65 7.13
C GLU A 66 -9.45 22.54 6.36
N LEU A 67 -9.80 21.28 6.65
CA LEU A 67 -9.22 20.12 6.00
C LEU A 67 -9.77 19.95 4.58
N LEU A 68 -11.10 20.00 4.42
CA LEU A 68 -11.75 19.89 3.11
C LEU A 68 -11.32 21.02 2.17
N ALA A 69 -11.04 22.22 2.70
CA ALA A 69 -10.54 23.35 1.92
C ALA A 69 -9.13 23.13 1.33
N GLN A 70 -8.39 22.12 1.79
CA GLN A 70 -7.08 21.74 1.25
C GLN A 70 -7.17 20.63 0.18
N MET A 71 -8.32 19.97 0.07
CA MET A 71 -8.54 18.89 -0.88
C MET A 71 -8.95 19.45 -2.25
N PRO A 72 -8.60 18.78 -3.36
CA PRO A 72 -8.96 19.24 -4.69
C PRO A 72 -10.48 19.23 -4.88
N GLU A 73 -11.01 20.31 -5.44
CA GLU A 73 -12.46 20.46 -5.72
C GLU A 73 -12.89 19.72 -6.99
N THR A 74 -11.92 19.16 -7.74
CA THR A 74 -12.16 18.40 -8.96
C THR A 74 -11.35 17.13 -8.99
N LEU A 75 -11.85 16.11 -9.68
CA LEU A 75 -11.13 14.88 -9.94
C LEU A 75 -11.17 14.56 -11.44
N ASP A 76 -10.02 14.18 -11.99
CA ASP A 76 -9.92 13.77 -13.39
C ASP A 76 -10.39 12.33 -13.56
N VAL A 77 -11.36 12.13 -14.45
CA VAL A 77 -12.00 10.84 -14.70
C VAL A 77 -12.18 10.54 -16.18
N TYR A 78 -12.34 9.27 -16.51
CA TYR A 78 -12.77 8.82 -17.83
C TYR A 78 -14.29 8.65 -17.84
N LEU A 79 -14.99 9.42 -18.67
CA LEU A 79 -16.45 9.36 -18.79
C LEU A 79 -16.88 8.54 -20.01
N ASP A 80 -17.93 7.75 -19.85
CA ASP A 80 -18.67 7.06 -20.91
C ASP A 80 -17.76 6.19 -21.83
N GLY A 81 -16.70 5.61 -21.28
CA GLY A 81 -15.73 4.79 -22.01
C GLY A 81 -14.77 5.61 -22.90
N SER A 82 -14.71 6.92 -22.71
CA SER A 82 -13.72 7.81 -23.34
C SER A 82 -12.31 7.52 -22.83
N THR A 83 -11.31 7.77 -23.66
CA THR A 83 -9.88 7.75 -23.29
C THR A 83 -9.34 9.14 -22.95
N GLU A 84 -10.17 10.17 -23.04
CA GLU A 84 -9.81 11.55 -22.67
C GLU A 84 -10.24 11.84 -21.24
N LEU A 85 -9.36 12.48 -20.47
CA LEU A 85 -9.65 12.88 -19.10
C LEU A 85 -10.62 14.07 -19.07
N THR A 86 -11.56 14.00 -18.15
CA THR A 86 -12.51 15.06 -17.84
C THR A 86 -12.48 15.35 -16.35
N SER A 87 -12.21 16.60 -15.97
CA SER A 87 -12.29 17.03 -14.58
C SER A 87 -13.76 17.16 -14.17
N ILE A 88 -14.19 16.39 -13.17
CA ILE A 88 -15.54 16.49 -12.58
C ILE A 88 -15.46 17.14 -11.21
N PRO A 89 -16.50 17.90 -10.80
CA PRO A 89 -16.54 18.46 -9.46
C PRO A 89 -16.70 17.36 -8.41
N VAL A 90 -15.90 17.44 -7.35
CA VAL A 90 -15.96 16.53 -6.20
C VAL A 90 -15.94 17.28 -4.88
N THR A 91 -16.53 16.64 -3.89
CA THR A 91 -16.34 16.91 -2.46
C THR A 91 -15.71 15.66 -1.85
N TRP A 92 -15.31 15.74 -0.58
CA TRP A 92 -14.64 14.63 0.09
C TRP A 92 -15.36 14.29 1.38
N PHE A 93 -15.47 12.99 1.66
CA PHE A 93 -16.02 12.50 2.91
C PHE A 93 -15.03 11.58 3.61
N CYS A 94 -14.99 11.69 4.94
CA CYS A 94 -14.17 10.81 5.75
C CYS A 94 -14.76 9.38 5.71
N VAL A 95 -13.91 8.41 5.38
CA VAL A 95 -14.24 6.99 5.32
C VAL A 95 -14.01 6.39 6.70
N GLY A 96 -15.02 5.68 7.20
CA GLY A 96 -14.96 5.02 8.51
C GLY A 96 -15.48 5.92 9.62
N GLU A 97 -14.58 6.37 10.49
CA GLU A 97 -14.94 7.17 11.67
C GLU A 97 -15.21 8.64 11.31
N ASP A 98 -16.06 9.29 12.12
CA ASP A 98 -16.35 10.71 11.97
C ASP A 98 -15.11 11.54 12.34
N TYR A 99 -14.58 12.28 11.37
CA TYR A 99 -13.34 13.03 11.52
C TYR A 99 -13.41 14.04 12.67
N GLU A 100 -14.56 14.69 12.91
CA GLU A 100 -14.68 15.72 13.94
C GLU A 100 -14.64 15.11 15.35
N THR A 101 -15.27 13.95 15.53
CA THR A 101 -15.47 13.32 16.83
C THR A 101 -14.46 12.24 17.20
N SER A 102 -13.70 11.72 16.23
CA SER A 102 -12.67 10.70 16.46
C SER A 102 -11.31 11.30 16.82
N ASP A 103 -10.60 10.68 17.76
CA ASP A 103 -9.23 11.05 18.16
C ASP A 103 -8.16 10.31 17.33
N GLY A 104 -8.53 9.74 16.18
CA GLY A 104 -7.63 9.03 15.27
C GLY A 104 -6.43 9.87 14.78
N TYR A 105 -5.34 9.18 14.44
CA TYR A 105 -4.10 9.80 13.93
C TYR A 105 -4.00 9.77 12.39
N TYR A 106 -4.79 8.90 11.75
CA TYR A 106 -4.92 8.77 10.30
C TYR A 106 -6.40 8.75 9.92
N PHE A 107 -6.75 9.50 8.88
CA PHE A 107 -8.08 9.50 8.28
C PHE A 107 -7.96 9.34 6.78
N GLN A 108 -8.89 8.60 6.18
CA GLN A 108 -9.00 8.49 4.73
C GLN A 108 -10.21 9.28 4.24
N PHE A 109 -10.02 10.06 3.20
CA PHE A 109 -11.08 10.79 2.53
C PHE A 109 -11.30 10.25 1.13
N SER A 110 -12.55 9.92 0.81
CA SER A 110 -12.98 9.43 -0.49
C SER A 110 -13.74 10.52 -1.24
N PRO A 111 -13.65 10.57 -2.59
CA PRO A 111 -14.38 11.55 -3.37
C PRO A 111 -15.88 11.26 -3.37
N GLN A 112 -16.66 12.31 -3.48
CA GLN A 112 -18.11 12.32 -3.63
C GLN A 112 -18.50 13.34 -4.70
N TRP A 113 -19.41 12.97 -5.59
CA TRP A 113 -19.90 13.82 -6.68
C TRP A 113 -21.43 13.83 -6.73
N ASP A 114 -22.00 14.66 -7.59
CA ASP A 114 -23.45 14.65 -7.83
C ASP A 114 -23.85 13.40 -8.63
N GLU A 115 -24.43 12.42 -7.93
CA GLU A 115 -24.89 11.15 -8.51
C GLU A 115 -25.99 11.31 -9.57
N ASN A 116 -26.69 12.44 -9.59
CA ASN A 116 -27.67 12.71 -10.66
C ASN A 116 -26.98 13.04 -12.00
N THR A 117 -25.74 13.54 -11.92
CA THR A 117 -24.93 13.97 -13.06
C THR A 117 -23.88 12.93 -13.45
N TYR A 118 -23.28 12.23 -12.47
CA TYR A 118 -22.26 11.21 -12.69
C TYR A 118 -22.56 9.92 -11.90
N THR A 119 -22.56 8.77 -12.55
CA THR A 119 -22.72 7.45 -11.90
C THR A 119 -21.46 6.61 -12.09
N LEU A 120 -21.06 5.88 -11.06
CA LEU A 120 -19.93 4.95 -11.16
C LEU A 120 -20.31 3.74 -12.02
N SER A 121 -19.41 3.30 -12.90
CA SER A 121 -19.58 2.05 -13.65
C SER A 121 -19.77 0.87 -12.70
N GLU A 122 -20.57 -0.12 -13.10
CA GLU A 122 -20.75 -1.37 -12.33
C GLU A 122 -19.45 -2.17 -12.19
N ASP A 123 -18.46 -1.89 -13.05
CA ASP A 123 -17.13 -2.51 -13.02
C ASP A 123 -16.14 -1.82 -12.07
N LEU A 124 -16.55 -0.73 -11.40
CA LEU A 124 -15.70 0.03 -10.48
C LEU A 124 -16.30 0.06 -9.07
N GLU A 125 -15.44 -0.03 -8.06
CA GLU A 125 -15.75 0.13 -6.65
C GLU A 125 -15.17 1.47 -6.14
N LEU A 126 -16.03 2.36 -5.62
CA LEU A 126 -15.64 3.72 -5.18
C LEU A 126 -14.44 3.73 -4.24
N LEU A 127 -14.42 2.80 -3.29
CA LEU A 127 -13.45 2.85 -2.20
C LEU A 127 -12.15 2.08 -2.50
N THR A 128 -12.07 1.38 -3.64
CA THR A 128 -10.85 0.70 -4.12
C THR A 128 -10.25 1.38 -5.33
N ASP A 129 -11.11 1.79 -6.28
CA ASP A 129 -10.68 2.20 -7.60
C ASP A 129 -10.65 3.72 -7.76
N ALA A 130 -11.41 4.45 -6.92
CA ALA A 130 -11.28 5.89 -6.86
C ALA A 130 -10.08 6.28 -5.96
N PRO A 131 -9.30 7.29 -6.36
CA PRO A 131 -8.20 7.76 -5.54
C PRO A 131 -8.72 8.39 -4.25
N TYR A 132 -7.96 8.22 -3.16
CA TYR A 132 -8.29 8.73 -1.84
C TYR A 132 -7.19 9.65 -1.31
N ILE A 133 -7.55 10.48 -0.33
CA ILE A 133 -6.63 11.38 0.36
C ILE A 133 -6.42 10.88 1.79
N GLY A 134 -5.17 10.59 2.14
CA GLY A 134 -4.77 10.27 3.50
C GLY A 134 -4.48 11.53 4.30
N VAL A 135 -5.06 11.66 5.49
CA VAL A 135 -4.83 12.79 6.40
C VAL A 135 -4.13 12.29 7.64
N PHE A 136 -2.92 12.77 7.89
CA PHE A 136 -2.06 12.35 8.98
C PHE A 136 -1.89 13.50 9.97
N LEU A 137 -2.54 13.42 11.13
CA LEU A 137 -2.59 14.52 12.11
C LEU A 137 -1.35 14.66 13.01
N SER A 138 -0.28 13.89 12.76
CA SER A 138 0.94 13.97 13.56
C SER A 138 1.87 15.07 13.07
N SER A 139 2.51 15.71 14.03
CA SER A 139 3.29 16.90 13.78
C SER A 139 4.73 16.84 14.26
N GLU A 140 5.66 17.17 13.38
CA GLU A 140 7.08 17.30 13.67
C GLU A 140 7.75 16.01 14.18
N SER A 141 9.07 16.02 14.12
CA SER A 141 10.05 15.00 14.50
C SER A 141 9.98 14.45 15.94
N ASP A 142 8.85 14.64 16.63
CA ASP A 142 8.48 14.02 17.90
C ASP A 142 7.11 13.37 17.75
N ILE A 143 6.93 12.55 16.72
CA ILE A 143 5.92 11.52 16.83
C ILE A 143 6.41 10.56 17.92
N SER A 144 6.05 10.85 19.16
CA SER A 144 5.52 9.81 20.03
C SER A 144 4.27 9.26 19.32
N LEU A 145 4.53 8.43 18.32
CA LEU A 145 3.56 7.60 17.61
C LEU A 145 3.23 6.47 18.55
N TYR A 146 2.45 6.82 19.58
CA TYR A 146 2.63 6.21 20.87
C TYR A 146 4.11 6.35 21.32
N SER A 147 4.47 5.97 22.53
CA SER A 147 5.77 5.31 22.57
C SER A 147 5.71 4.19 21.52
N VAL A 148 6.79 3.88 20.84
CA VAL A 148 7.12 2.45 20.67
C VAL A 148 7.31 1.89 22.10
N THR A 149 6.22 1.80 22.84
CA THR A 149 5.80 0.60 23.47
C THR A 149 5.11 -0.06 22.30
N ASP A 150 5.71 -1.08 21.68
CA ASP A 150 5.29 -2.43 22.07
C ASP A 150 3.87 -2.32 22.65
N ILE A 151 2.82 -2.15 21.84
CA ILE A 151 1.49 -2.56 22.30
C ILE A 151 1.70 -4.06 22.34
N PRO A 152 2.03 -4.65 23.51
CA PRO A 152 2.65 -5.97 23.50
C PRO A 152 1.68 -6.98 22.91
N ASN A 153 0.38 -6.68 23.02
CA ASN A 153 -0.69 -7.42 22.40
C ASN A 153 -0.68 -7.33 20.88
N GLU A 154 -0.52 -6.16 20.24
CA GLU A 154 -0.47 -6.05 18.78
C GLU A 154 0.63 -6.93 18.19
N THR A 155 1.86 -6.75 18.68
CA THR A 155 3.01 -7.54 18.25
C THR A 155 2.82 -9.02 18.57
N ALA A 156 2.33 -9.37 19.76
CA ALA A 156 2.05 -10.76 20.13
C ALA A 156 0.96 -11.39 19.24
N ILE A 157 -0.08 -10.64 18.88
CA ILE A 157 -1.12 -11.09 17.95
C ILE A 157 -0.49 -11.34 16.58
N PHE A 158 0.25 -10.37 16.03
CA PHE A 158 0.93 -10.52 14.74
C PHE A 158 1.83 -11.76 14.72
N GLU A 159 2.70 -11.89 15.73
CA GLU A 159 3.61 -13.02 15.84
C GLU A 159 2.85 -14.35 15.96
N PHE A 160 1.75 -14.40 16.70
CA PHE A 160 0.93 -15.61 16.80
C PHE A 160 0.29 -15.96 15.46
N LEU A 161 -0.26 -14.97 14.74
CA LEU A 161 -0.86 -15.16 13.41
C LEU A 161 0.17 -15.71 12.40
N VAL A 162 1.40 -15.22 12.43
CA VAL A 162 2.47 -15.66 11.51
C VAL A 162 3.09 -16.98 11.96
N LYS A 163 3.56 -17.08 13.20
CA LYS A 163 4.38 -18.20 13.69
C LYS A 163 3.54 -19.42 14.09
N GLU A 164 2.40 -19.22 14.75
CA GLU A 164 1.55 -20.31 15.26
C GLU A 164 0.43 -20.69 14.30
N ILE A 165 -0.22 -19.71 13.66
CA ILE A 165 -1.29 -19.98 12.68
C ILE A 165 -0.73 -20.23 11.27
N GLY A 166 0.45 -19.71 10.93
CA GLY A 166 1.11 -19.90 9.64
C GLY A 166 0.55 -19.03 8.52
N PHE A 167 0.02 -17.85 8.85
CA PHE A 167 -0.32 -16.84 7.85
C PHE A 167 0.94 -16.09 7.37
N ASN A 168 0.89 -15.54 6.15
CA ASN A 168 1.91 -14.58 5.71
C ASN A 168 1.68 -13.21 6.37
N ASN A 169 2.66 -12.31 6.26
CA ASN A 169 2.63 -11.00 6.91
C ASN A 169 1.44 -10.17 6.42
N ALA A 170 1.12 -10.19 5.12
CA ALA A 170 0.00 -9.44 4.55
C ALA A 170 -1.34 -9.84 5.18
N VAL A 171 -1.58 -11.15 5.29
CA VAL A 171 -2.79 -11.68 5.92
C VAL A 171 -2.84 -11.32 7.40
N ALA A 172 -1.71 -11.43 8.11
CA ALA A 172 -1.64 -11.02 9.51
C ALA A 172 -1.95 -9.52 9.68
N SER A 173 -1.42 -8.65 8.81
CA SER A 173 -1.75 -7.22 8.76
C SER A 173 -3.24 -6.97 8.51
N GLY A 174 -3.87 -7.75 7.63
CA GLY A 174 -5.32 -7.75 7.42
C GLY A 174 -6.12 -8.05 8.69
N ILE A 175 -5.71 -9.06 9.45
CA ILE A 175 -6.37 -9.45 10.69
C ILE A 175 -6.13 -8.41 11.79
N LEU A 176 -4.91 -7.86 11.90
CA LEU A 176 -4.61 -6.77 12.83
C LEU A 176 -5.51 -5.56 12.62
N ALA A 177 -5.74 -5.16 11.37
CA ALA A 177 -6.62 -4.03 11.04
C ALA A 177 -8.04 -4.20 11.58
N ASN A 178 -8.52 -5.44 11.61
CA ASN A 178 -9.82 -5.77 12.15
C ASN A 178 -9.82 -5.78 13.68
N ILE A 179 -8.87 -6.50 14.30
CA ILE A 179 -8.73 -6.54 15.76
C ILE A 179 -8.53 -5.15 16.36
N TYR A 180 -7.76 -4.28 15.69
CA TYR A 180 -7.57 -2.89 16.09
C TYR A 180 -8.89 -2.15 16.24
N TYR A 181 -9.77 -2.28 15.27
CA TYR A 181 -11.02 -1.54 15.32
C TYR A 181 -12.02 -2.16 16.30
N GLU A 182 -12.02 -3.48 16.43
CA GLU A 182 -12.91 -4.17 17.37
C GLU A 182 -12.51 -3.89 18.83
N SER A 183 -11.22 -3.80 19.13
CA SER A 183 -10.75 -3.80 20.53
C SER A 183 -9.54 -2.93 20.83
N THR A 184 -8.93 -2.32 19.81
CA THR A 184 -7.62 -1.67 19.93
C THR A 184 -6.57 -2.63 20.53
N PHE A 185 -6.65 -3.91 20.16
CA PHE A 185 -5.83 -5.02 20.68
C PHE A 185 -5.99 -5.31 22.19
N ASP A 186 -7.03 -4.78 22.83
CA ASP A 186 -7.32 -5.05 24.23
C ASP A 186 -8.15 -6.33 24.39
N HIS A 187 -7.52 -7.36 24.96
CA HIS A 187 -8.18 -8.62 25.27
C HIS A 187 -9.21 -8.50 26.40
N LEU A 188 -9.27 -7.36 27.10
CA LEU A 188 -10.28 -7.04 28.10
C LEU A 188 -11.35 -6.07 27.58
N ALA A 189 -11.30 -5.66 26.31
CA ALA A 189 -12.28 -4.76 25.71
C ALA A 189 -13.70 -5.31 25.87
N THR A 190 -14.65 -4.44 26.21
CA THR A 190 -16.09 -4.74 26.20
C THR A 190 -16.84 -3.80 25.28
N GLY A 191 -17.84 -4.34 24.59
CA GLY A 191 -18.68 -3.62 23.63
C GLY A 191 -20.16 -3.92 23.83
N ASP A 192 -21.02 -3.25 23.06
CA ASP A 192 -22.46 -3.50 22.97
C ASP A 192 -23.23 -3.48 24.31
N ASN A 193 -22.80 -2.64 25.27
CA ASN A 193 -23.27 -2.65 26.66
C ASN A 193 -22.88 -3.93 27.43
N ASP A 194 -21.61 -4.31 27.34
CA ASP A 194 -20.99 -5.47 27.99
C ASP A 194 -21.50 -6.83 27.48
N THR A 195 -21.87 -6.92 26.20
CA THR A 195 -22.32 -8.17 25.57
C THR A 195 -21.36 -8.72 24.52
N SER A 196 -20.38 -7.93 24.10
CA SER A 196 -19.23 -8.35 23.29
C SER A 196 -17.92 -8.15 24.07
N HIS A 197 -16.97 -9.08 23.88
CA HIS A 197 -15.75 -9.15 24.70
C HIS A 197 -14.50 -9.52 23.89
N GLY A 198 -13.36 -9.01 24.33
CA GLY A 198 -12.04 -9.43 23.90
C GLY A 198 -11.63 -8.93 22.51
N ILE A 199 -10.52 -9.48 22.01
CA ILE A 199 -9.82 -8.95 20.82
C ILE A 199 -10.68 -8.95 19.54
N CYS A 200 -11.61 -9.90 19.40
CA CYS A 200 -12.51 -9.97 18.25
C CYS A 200 -13.96 -9.60 18.59
N GLN A 201 -14.20 -8.97 19.75
CA GLN A 201 -15.54 -8.60 20.23
C GLN A 201 -16.56 -9.75 20.10
N TRP A 202 -16.18 -10.95 20.58
CA TRP A 202 -17.06 -12.11 20.52
C TRP A 202 -18.36 -11.83 21.27
N HIS A 203 -19.47 -11.76 20.54
CA HIS A 203 -20.77 -11.38 21.07
C HIS A 203 -21.62 -12.61 21.45
N ALA A 204 -22.28 -12.55 22.61
CA ALA A 204 -23.26 -13.53 23.08
C ALA A 204 -22.78 -15.01 22.95
N ALA A 205 -23.43 -15.81 22.11
CA ALA A 205 -23.13 -17.24 21.98
C ALA A 205 -21.69 -17.55 21.56
N ARG A 206 -21.02 -16.65 20.84
CA ARG A 206 -19.59 -16.81 20.50
C ARG A 206 -18.70 -16.66 21.72
N TRP A 207 -19.06 -15.80 22.67
CA TRP A 207 -18.36 -15.67 23.95
C TRP A 207 -18.58 -16.90 24.85
N ASP A 208 -19.80 -17.42 24.90
CA ASP A 208 -20.08 -18.68 25.62
C ASP A 208 -19.27 -19.86 25.04
N ALA A 209 -19.14 -19.92 23.70
CA ALA A 209 -18.33 -20.93 23.03
C ALA A 209 -16.83 -20.78 23.35
N LEU A 210 -16.30 -19.55 23.34
CA LEU A 210 -14.93 -19.23 23.73
C LEU A 210 -14.65 -19.66 25.17
N THR A 211 -15.48 -19.20 26.11
CA THR A 211 -15.30 -19.49 27.54
C THR A 211 -15.37 -20.98 27.84
N GLY A 212 -16.33 -21.70 27.25
CA GLY A 212 -16.44 -23.15 27.35
C GLY A 212 -15.24 -23.88 26.76
N TRP A 213 -14.76 -23.46 25.59
CA TRP A 213 -13.58 -24.03 24.95
C TRP A 213 -12.31 -23.81 25.78
N CYS A 214 -12.10 -22.60 26.29
CA CYS A 214 -10.97 -22.28 27.16
C CYS A 214 -10.99 -23.15 28.42
N GLN A 215 -12.14 -23.30 29.08
CA GLN A 215 -12.29 -24.16 30.25
C GLN A 215 -11.96 -25.63 29.93
N GLU A 216 -12.39 -26.14 28.77
CA GLU A 216 -12.10 -27.52 28.35
C GLU A 216 -10.60 -27.73 28.05
N LYS A 217 -9.97 -26.76 27.39
CA LYS A 217 -8.57 -26.86 26.94
C LYS A 217 -7.54 -26.39 27.98
N GLY A 218 -7.99 -25.81 29.09
CA GLY A 218 -7.12 -25.32 30.16
C GLY A 218 -6.54 -23.93 29.90
N TYR A 219 -7.18 -23.13 29.05
CA TYR A 219 -6.87 -21.71 28.83
C TYR A 219 -7.76 -20.80 29.68
N ASP A 220 -7.35 -19.53 29.84
CA ASP A 220 -8.16 -18.49 30.47
C ASP A 220 -8.78 -17.57 29.39
N PRO A 221 -10.11 -17.47 29.28
CA PRO A 221 -10.78 -16.65 28.27
C PRO A 221 -10.53 -15.13 28.41
N ASN A 222 -10.06 -14.67 29.57
CA ASN A 222 -9.73 -13.26 29.82
C ASN A 222 -8.25 -12.96 29.60
N THR A 223 -7.51 -13.86 28.96
CA THR A 223 -6.10 -13.64 28.61
C THR A 223 -5.95 -13.60 27.11
N LEU A 224 -4.99 -12.80 26.62
CA LEU A 224 -4.67 -12.76 25.20
C LEU A 224 -4.33 -14.16 24.65
N ASP A 225 -3.57 -14.95 25.41
CA ASP A 225 -3.18 -16.31 25.01
C ASP A 225 -4.39 -17.24 24.81
N GLY A 226 -5.35 -17.22 25.74
CA GLY A 226 -6.57 -18.00 25.62
C GLY A 226 -7.45 -17.57 24.44
N GLN A 227 -7.57 -16.25 24.22
CA GLN A 227 -8.33 -15.70 23.09
C GLN A 227 -7.68 -15.99 21.74
N LEU A 228 -6.35 -15.93 21.63
CA LEU A 228 -5.61 -16.24 20.40
C LEU A 228 -5.70 -17.73 20.04
N HIS A 229 -5.58 -18.62 21.02
CA HIS A 229 -5.76 -20.06 20.76
C HIS A 229 -7.21 -20.41 20.43
N TYR A 230 -8.19 -19.72 21.03
CA TYR A 230 -9.58 -19.86 20.60
C TYR A 230 -9.79 -19.32 19.18
N LEU A 231 -9.21 -18.17 18.82
CA LEU A 231 -9.25 -17.63 17.46
C LEU A 231 -8.69 -18.64 16.45
N GLN A 232 -7.53 -19.25 16.74
CA GLN A 232 -6.97 -20.32 15.91
C GLN A 232 -7.95 -21.50 15.79
N PHE A 233 -8.54 -21.93 16.90
CA PHE A 233 -9.55 -22.98 16.89
C PHE A 233 -10.75 -22.60 16.02
N GLU A 234 -11.33 -21.42 16.20
CA GLU A 234 -12.51 -20.93 15.47
C GLU A 234 -12.23 -20.83 13.97
N LEU A 235 -11.07 -20.28 13.58
CA LEU A 235 -10.64 -20.24 12.17
C LEU A 235 -10.42 -21.63 11.59
N SER A 236 -9.93 -22.59 12.38
CA SER A 236 -9.70 -23.96 11.93
C SER A 236 -10.98 -24.81 11.87
N ASN A 237 -11.98 -24.47 12.68
CA ASN A 237 -13.19 -25.26 12.87
C ASN A 237 -14.26 -24.88 11.84
N ASN A 238 -15.00 -25.89 11.39
CA ASN A 238 -15.82 -25.79 10.19
C ASN A 238 -17.30 -25.60 10.57
N ASP A 239 -17.69 -24.38 10.99
CA ASP A 239 -19.11 -24.07 11.13
C ASP A 239 -19.73 -23.89 9.73
N PRO A 240 -20.70 -24.73 9.31
CA PRO A 240 -21.35 -24.61 8.00
C PRO A 240 -22.10 -23.28 7.78
N GLU A 241 -22.42 -22.55 8.85
CA GLU A 241 -23.21 -21.31 8.81
C GLU A 241 -22.40 -20.09 8.33
N TYR A 242 -21.07 -20.14 8.41
CA TYR A 242 -20.16 -19.03 8.08
C TYR A 242 -19.14 -19.39 6.97
N LEU A 243 -19.54 -20.21 6.00
CA LEU A 243 -18.67 -20.64 4.89
C LEU A 243 -18.66 -19.63 3.72
N TYR A 244 -17.47 -19.23 3.29
CA TYR A 244 -17.24 -18.57 1.99
C TYR A 244 -17.34 -19.61 0.87
N ASN A 245 -18.38 -19.58 0.03
CA ASN A 245 -18.54 -20.52 -1.09
C ASN A 245 -18.38 -22.01 -0.69
N GLY A 246 -18.76 -22.37 0.53
CA GLY A 246 -18.58 -23.73 1.08
C GLY A 246 -17.18 -24.04 1.60
N LYS A 247 -16.30 -23.04 1.82
CA LYS A 247 -14.94 -23.15 2.36
C LYS A 247 -14.75 -22.19 3.56
N ARG A 248 -13.79 -22.50 4.43
CA ARG A 248 -13.43 -21.63 5.56
C ARG A 248 -12.74 -20.37 5.05
N ILE A 249 -13.03 -19.23 5.68
CA ILE A 249 -12.35 -17.97 5.37
C ILE A 249 -10.83 -18.10 5.52
N SER A 250 -10.35 -18.84 6.52
CA SER A 250 -8.94 -19.14 6.75
C SER A 250 -8.24 -19.82 5.58
N ASP A 251 -8.96 -20.64 4.81
CA ASP A 251 -8.43 -21.34 3.63
C ASP A 251 -8.27 -20.36 2.46
N TYR A 252 -9.19 -19.40 2.30
CA TYR A 252 -9.07 -18.32 1.32
C TYR A 252 -7.95 -17.35 1.66
N LEU A 253 -7.88 -16.90 2.92
CA LEU A 253 -6.84 -15.97 3.37
C LEU A 253 -5.43 -16.52 3.10
N ARG A 254 -5.21 -17.83 3.27
CA ARG A 254 -3.92 -18.49 2.95
C ARG A 254 -3.52 -18.46 1.49
N THR A 255 -4.43 -18.12 0.58
CA THR A 255 -4.13 -17.98 -0.86
C THR A 255 -3.74 -16.57 -1.26
N LEU A 256 -3.93 -15.59 -0.38
CA LEU A 256 -3.65 -14.19 -0.68
C LEU A 256 -2.13 -13.97 -0.81
N PRO A 257 -1.70 -13.13 -1.77
CA PRO A 257 -0.29 -12.81 -1.94
C PRO A 257 0.26 -12.07 -0.72
N ASN A 258 1.57 -12.16 -0.49
CA ASN A 258 2.22 -11.40 0.56
C ASN A 258 2.58 -10.00 0.04
N THR A 259 1.57 -9.18 -0.24
CA THR A 259 1.69 -7.83 -0.80
C THR A 259 0.68 -6.87 -0.15
N ALA A 260 0.80 -5.56 -0.42
CA ALA A 260 -0.18 -4.54 -0.02
C ALA A 260 -1.63 -4.92 -0.38
N ASP A 261 -1.86 -5.37 -1.63
CA ASP A 261 -3.19 -5.81 -2.07
C ASP A 261 -3.65 -7.08 -1.36
N GLY A 262 -2.72 -7.99 -1.06
CA GLY A 262 -3.02 -9.16 -0.24
C GLY A 262 -3.46 -8.78 1.18
N ALA A 263 -2.85 -7.74 1.77
CA ALA A 263 -3.23 -7.22 3.07
C ALA A 263 -4.60 -6.53 3.02
N TYR A 264 -4.86 -5.75 1.97
CA TYR A 264 -6.16 -5.14 1.70
C TYR A 264 -7.26 -6.21 1.66
N GLU A 265 -7.09 -7.22 0.82
CA GLU A 265 -8.09 -8.28 0.65
C GLU A 265 -8.25 -9.11 1.93
N ALA A 266 -7.17 -9.36 2.67
CA ALA A 266 -7.25 -10.04 3.95
C ALA A 266 -8.10 -9.25 4.95
N GLY A 267 -7.85 -7.94 5.07
CA GLY A 267 -8.61 -7.05 5.95
C GLY A 267 -10.08 -6.99 5.56
N ARG A 268 -10.37 -6.83 4.27
CA ARG A 268 -11.73 -6.77 3.73
C ARG A 268 -12.49 -8.08 3.94
N TYR A 269 -11.91 -9.20 3.51
CA TYR A 269 -12.60 -10.49 3.56
C TYR A 269 -12.73 -11.03 4.99
N TRP A 270 -11.78 -10.74 5.88
CA TRP A 270 -11.96 -11.00 7.30
C TRP A 270 -13.19 -10.25 7.84
N CYS A 271 -13.26 -8.94 7.65
CA CYS A 271 -14.40 -8.15 8.10
C CYS A 271 -15.72 -8.68 7.52
N TYR A 272 -15.73 -8.93 6.22
CA TYR A 272 -16.95 -9.25 5.48
C TYR A 272 -17.52 -10.63 5.84
N TYR A 273 -16.66 -11.62 6.08
CA TYR A 273 -17.06 -13.03 6.23
C TYR A 273 -16.82 -13.62 7.61
N TYR A 274 -15.89 -13.10 8.40
CA TYR A 274 -15.62 -13.57 9.76
C TYR A 274 -16.34 -12.72 10.81
N GLU A 275 -16.23 -11.39 10.72
CA GLU A 275 -16.85 -10.49 11.71
C GLU A 275 -18.32 -10.21 11.39
N VAL A 276 -18.61 -9.95 10.11
CA VAL A 276 -19.95 -9.73 9.57
C VAL A 276 -20.70 -8.59 10.30
N PRO A 277 -20.12 -7.37 10.39
CA PRO A 277 -20.82 -6.24 11.01
C PRO A 277 -22.05 -5.81 10.17
N ALA A 278 -22.96 -5.05 10.79
CA ALA A 278 -24.22 -4.64 10.15
C ALA A 278 -24.05 -3.85 8.84
N ASN A 279 -22.96 -3.08 8.72
CA ASN A 279 -22.60 -2.28 7.53
C ASN A 279 -21.32 -2.82 6.85
N ARG A 280 -21.19 -4.15 6.76
CA ARG A 280 -19.96 -4.82 6.30
C ARG A 280 -19.46 -4.39 4.93
N GLU A 281 -20.32 -3.99 4.00
CA GLU A 281 -19.92 -3.50 2.68
C GLU A 281 -18.99 -2.29 2.80
N THR A 282 -19.35 -1.32 3.63
CA THR A 282 -18.55 -0.11 3.85
C THR A 282 -17.38 -0.37 4.81
N VAL A 283 -17.64 -1.03 5.93
CA VAL A 283 -16.63 -1.23 6.98
C VAL A 283 -15.47 -2.11 6.48
N SER A 284 -15.75 -3.13 5.67
CA SER A 284 -14.71 -4.01 5.14
C SER A 284 -13.68 -3.28 4.28
N VAL A 285 -14.09 -2.24 3.54
CA VAL A 285 -13.13 -1.43 2.79
C VAL A 285 -12.26 -0.60 3.71
N THR A 286 -12.84 -0.01 4.77
CA THR A 286 -12.05 0.69 5.80
C THR A 286 -10.99 -0.23 6.41
N ARG A 287 -11.37 -1.48 6.70
CA ARG A 287 -10.46 -2.51 7.23
C ARG A 287 -9.35 -2.88 6.26
N GLY A 288 -9.71 -3.08 4.98
CA GLY A 288 -8.72 -3.35 3.93
C GLY A 288 -7.74 -2.19 3.78
N ASN A 289 -8.21 -0.94 3.74
CA ASN A 289 -7.34 0.23 3.61
C ASN A 289 -6.41 0.40 4.80
N LEU A 290 -6.91 0.20 6.03
CA LEU A 290 -6.08 0.21 7.23
C LEU A 290 -5.00 -0.90 7.19
N ALA A 291 -5.36 -2.10 6.74
CA ALA A 291 -4.40 -3.18 6.57
C ALA A 291 -3.30 -2.82 5.55
N ARG A 292 -3.70 -2.31 4.38
CA ARG A 292 -2.79 -1.94 3.28
C ARG A 292 -1.88 -0.76 3.62
N ASN A 293 -2.42 0.27 4.24
CA ASN A 293 -1.75 1.57 4.36
C ASN A 293 -1.02 1.75 5.69
N THR A 294 -1.29 0.89 6.68
CA THR A 294 -0.76 1.05 8.04
C THR A 294 -0.07 -0.23 8.50
N TYR A 295 -0.78 -1.35 8.59
CA TYR A 295 -0.20 -2.58 9.12
C TYR A 295 0.73 -3.31 8.13
N TRP A 296 0.51 -3.18 6.82
CA TRP A 296 1.41 -3.78 5.85
C TRP A 296 2.80 -3.10 5.84
N PRO A 297 2.91 -1.75 5.74
CA PRO A 297 4.20 -1.08 5.80
C PRO A 297 4.98 -1.30 7.10
N GLU A 298 4.29 -1.49 8.22
CA GLU A 298 4.94 -1.75 9.51
C GLU A 298 5.45 -3.19 9.66
N TYR A 299 4.78 -4.17 9.05
CA TYR A 299 5.05 -5.58 9.29
C TYR A 299 5.56 -6.35 8.06
N VAL A 300 5.76 -5.68 6.93
CA VAL A 300 6.36 -6.30 5.73
C VAL A 300 7.76 -6.85 6.04
N TYR A 301 8.56 -6.12 6.83
CA TYR A 301 9.87 -6.55 7.31
C TYR A 301 10.08 -6.10 8.76
N SER A 302 10.74 -6.93 9.56
CA SER A 302 10.99 -6.68 10.99
C SER A 302 12.01 -5.56 11.28
N ASP A 303 12.74 -5.11 10.26
CA ASP A 303 13.75 -4.07 10.32
C ASP A 303 13.40 -2.85 9.44
N VAL A 304 12.12 -2.70 9.11
CA VAL A 304 11.55 -1.56 8.38
C VAL A 304 10.29 -1.13 9.10
N HIS A 305 10.29 0.08 9.64
CA HIS A 305 9.13 0.66 10.30
C HIS A 305 8.45 1.66 9.39
N PHE A 306 7.15 1.87 9.55
CA PHE A 306 6.40 2.77 8.68
C PHE A 306 6.89 4.24 8.76
N THR A 307 7.57 4.61 9.84
CA THR A 307 8.15 5.95 10.06
C THR A 307 9.52 6.13 9.40
N ASP A 308 10.13 5.06 8.90
CA ASP A 308 11.37 5.16 8.17
C ASP A 308 11.15 5.93 6.87
N TRP A 309 12.06 6.85 6.55
CA TRP A 309 11.98 7.68 5.36
C TRP A 309 11.92 6.88 4.05
N PHE A 310 12.37 5.62 4.06
CA PHE A 310 12.37 4.69 2.94
C PHE A 310 11.23 3.66 2.98
N SER A 311 10.36 3.68 4.00
CA SER A 311 9.39 2.60 4.23
C SER A 311 8.49 2.35 3.00
N SER A 312 7.92 3.42 2.45
CA SER A 312 7.07 3.33 1.25
C SER A 312 7.82 2.80 0.03
N ASP A 313 9.09 3.17 -0.12
CA ASP A 313 9.93 2.68 -1.21
C ASP A 313 10.22 1.20 -1.07
N VAL A 314 10.49 0.74 0.15
CA VAL A 314 10.73 -0.68 0.44
C VAL A 314 9.47 -1.51 0.17
N VAL A 315 8.30 -1.01 0.56
CA VAL A 315 7.01 -1.62 0.24
C VAL A 315 6.83 -1.70 -1.27
N TYR A 316 7.06 -0.59 -1.99
CA TYR A 316 6.94 -0.53 -3.45
C TYR A 316 7.81 -1.58 -4.15
N VAL A 317 9.10 -1.66 -3.82
CA VAL A 317 10.01 -2.61 -4.47
C VAL A 317 9.75 -4.06 -4.06
N HIS A 318 9.16 -4.30 -2.87
CA HIS A 318 8.69 -5.63 -2.45
C HIS A 318 7.48 -6.07 -3.27
N ASP A 319 6.45 -5.24 -3.32
CA ASP A 319 5.17 -5.56 -3.94
C ASP A 319 5.31 -5.77 -5.46
N ASN A 320 6.23 -5.01 -6.08
CA ASN A 320 6.60 -5.17 -7.48
C ASN A 320 7.66 -6.26 -7.73
N GLN A 321 8.04 -7.02 -6.70
CA GLN A 321 9.02 -8.12 -6.77
C GLN A 321 10.40 -7.71 -7.30
N LEU A 322 10.75 -6.43 -7.22
CA LEU A 322 12.02 -5.89 -7.70
C LEU A 322 13.13 -6.24 -6.70
N MET A 323 12.87 -5.98 -5.42
CA MET A 323 13.76 -6.29 -4.32
C MET A 323 13.06 -7.18 -3.30
N THR A 324 13.80 -8.14 -2.74
CA THR A 324 13.31 -9.05 -1.72
C THR A 324 14.18 -8.94 -0.46
N GLY A 325 13.64 -9.34 0.68
CA GLY A 325 14.40 -9.49 1.92
C GLY A 325 15.42 -10.63 1.89
N TYR A 326 16.14 -10.78 2.98
CA TYR A 326 17.13 -11.83 3.20
C TYR A 326 16.51 -13.08 3.83
N GLY A 327 17.16 -14.23 3.63
CA GLY A 327 16.84 -15.46 4.34
C GLY A 327 15.41 -15.94 4.11
N ASP A 328 14.62 -15.99 5.18
CA ASP A 328 13.20 -16.35 5.17
C ASP A 328 12.27 -15.21 4.72
N GLY A 329 12.83 -14.04 4.40
CA GLY A 329 12.09 -12.86 3.98
C GLY A 329 11.67 -11.94 5.13
N SER A 330 12.07 -12.22 6.38
CA SER A 330 11.69 -11.41 7.55
C SER A 330 12.44 -10.09 7.72
N THR A 331 13.62 -9.94 7.10
CA THR A 331 14.45 -8.73 7.19
C THR A 331 14.81 -8.20 5.81
N PHE A 332 14.69 -6.89 5.58
CA PHE A 332 15.09 -6.23 4.35
C PHE A 332 16.58 -5.89 4.31
N GLY A 333 17.18 -5.54 5.45
CA GLY A 333 18.54 -4.99 5.58
C GLY A 333 18.69 -3.60 4.95
N PRO A 334 17.90 -2.58 5.35
CA PRO A 334 17.86 -1.28 4.67
C PRO A 334 19.21 -0.55 4.65
N TYR A 335 20.04 -0.75 5.68
CA TYR A 335 21.34 -0.09 5.83
C TYR A 335 22.51 -0.90 5.26
N ASP A 336 22.26 -2.12 4.78
CA ASP A 336 23.30 -2.92 4.14
C ASP A 336 23.64 -2.34 2.76
N TYR A 337 24.91 -2.43 2.37
CA TYR A 337 25.34 -2.01 1.05
C TYR A 337 24.87 -2.99 -0.03
N LEU A 338 24.28 -2.46 -1.09
CA LEU A 338 23.80 -3.26 -2.21
C LEU A 338 24.98 -3.73 -3.07
N ALA A 339 25.02 -5.04 -3.36
CA ALA A 339 26.03 -5.60 -4.26
C ALA A 339 25.69 -5.30 -5.73
N ARG A 340 26.70 -5.08 -6.57
CA ARG A 340 26.52 -4.84 -8.02
C ARG A 340 25.70 -5.92 -8.72
N ALA A 341 25.89 -7.20 -8.35
CA ALA A 341 25.09 -8.29 -8.92
C ALA A 341 23.63 -8.27 -8.48
N GLN A 342 23.32 -7.73 -7.28
CA GLN A 342 21.93 -7.52 -6.87
C GLN A 342 21.28 -6.44 -7.73
N PHE A 343 21.98 -5.35 -8.05
CA PHE A 343 21.44 -4.32 -8.94
C PHE A 343 21.20 -4.85 -10.37
N ALA A 344 22.11 -5.67 -10.89
CA ALA A 344 21.88 -6.36 -12.16
C ALA A 344 20.64 -7.27 -12.11
N LEU A 345 20.43 -8.00 -11.01
CA LEU A 345 19.25 -8.84 -10.81
C LEU A 345 17.96 -8.02 -10.75
N ILE A 346 17.98 -6.84 -10.11
CA ILE A 346 16.82 -5.95 -10.07
C ILE A 346 16.40 -5.55 -11.50
N LEU A 347 17.32 -5.07 -12.33
CA LEU A 347 17.01 -4.70 -13.73
C LEU A 347 16.54 -5.92 -14.56
N HIS A 348 17.10 -7.09 -14.29
CA HIS A 348 16.68 -8.33 -14.95
C HIS A 348 15.25 -8.74 -14.56
N ARG A 349 14.86 -8.53 -13.29
CA ARG A 349 13.49 -8.76 -12.80
C ARG A 349 12.48 -7.80 -13.37
N ILE A 350 12.83 -6.52 -13.55
CA ILE A 350 11.96 -5.54 -14.23
C ILE A 350 11.56 -6.05 -15.62
N GLU A 351 12.46 -6.74 -16.32
CA GLU A 351 12.18 -7.33 -17.63
C GLU A 351 11.57 -8.74 -17.58
N ASN A 352 11.11 -9.20 -16.41
CA ASN A 352 10.59 -10.56 -16.17
C ASN A 352 11.62 -11.67 -16.44
N GLU A 353 12.86 -11.44 -16.03
CA GLU A 353 13.96 -12.41 -16.03
C GLU A 353 14.19 -13.11 -17.39
N PRO A 354 14.41 -12.37 -18.50
CA PRO A 354 14.60 -12.94 -19.82
C PRO A 354 15.74 -13.95 -19.87
N ALA A 355 15.57 -14.99 -20.68
CA ALA A 355 16.59 -16.01 -20.87
C ALA A 355 17.84 -15.43 -21.55
N VAL A 356 19.02 -15.84 -21.06
CA VAL A 356 20.31 -15.49 -21.66
C VAL A 356 20.78 -16.58 -22.62
N SER A 357 21.48 -16.18 -23.68
CA SER A 357 21.91 -17.09 -24.75
C SER A 357 23.42 -17.13 -24.96
N THR A 358 24.16 -16.18 -24.42
CA THR A 358 25.61 -16.13 -24.50
C THR A 358 26.29 -16.83 -23.33
N ALA A 359 27.55 -17.19 -23.54
CA ALA A 359 28.39 -17.72 -22.48
C ALA A 359 28.78 -16.59 -21.51
N ASN A 360 28.83 -16.91 -20.22
CA ASN A 360 29.30 -15.96 -19.22
C ASN A 360 30.72 -15.44 -19.55
N PRO A 361 30.90 -14.13 -19.76
CA PRO A 361 32.21 -13.57 -20.10
C PRO A 361 33.08 -13.28 -18.86
N PHE A 362 32.51 -13.33 -17.65
CA PHE A 362 33.18 -12.89 -16.42
C PHE A 362 33.72 -14.07 -15.61
N PRO A 363 35.05 -14.14 -15.36
CA PRO A 363 35.67 -15.27 -14.66
C PRO A 363 35.36 -15.29 -13.15
N ASP A 364 34.93 -14.17 -12.57
CA ASP A 364 34.52 -14.05 -11.17
C ASP A 364 33.02 -14.32 -10.93
N VAL A 365 32.29 -14.74 -11.97
CA VAL A 365 30.90 -15.17 -11.90
C VAL A 365 30.85 -16.69 -12.06
N ALA A 366 30.46 -17.40 -11.01
CA ALA A 366 30.35 -18.85 -11.04
C ALA A 366 29.14 -19.32 -11.88
N GLU A 367 29.26 -20.47 -12.53
CA GLU A 367 28.20 -20.99 -13.43
C GLU A 367 26.89 -21.31 -12.71
N ASN A 368 26.93 -21.59 -11.41
CA ASN A 368 25.76 -21.86 -10.57
C ASN A 368 25.39 -20.67 -9.65
N ALA A 369 25.97 -19.48 -9.87
CA ALA A 369 25.60 -18.30 -9.09
C ALA A 369 24.15 -17.88 -9.39
N TRP A 370 23.37 -17.59 -8.36
CA TRP A 370 21.95 -17.19 -8.50
C TRP A 370 21.76 -15.91 -9.32
N TYR A 371 22.77 -15.03 -9.36
CA TYR A 371 22.78 -13.81 -10.16
C TYR A 371 23.39 -13.97 -11.55
N ARG A 372 23.88 -15.17 -11.93
CA ARG A 372 24.63 -15.37 -13.18
C ARG A 372 23.84 -14.87 -14.40
N ASN A 373 22.58 -15.28 -14.54
CA ASN A 373 21.77 -14.90 -15.70
C ASN A 373 21.54 -13.39 -15.76
N ALA A 374 21.28 -12.74 -14.63
CA ALA A 374 21.14 -11.29 -14.59
C ALA A 374 22.44 -10.58 -15.02
N VAL A 375 23.60 -11.03 -14.52
CA VAL A 375 24.90 -10.46 -14.89
C VAL A 375 25.22 -10.65 -16.37
N VAL A 376 24.91 -11.83 -16.92
CA VAL A 376 25.08 -12.09 -18.36
C VAL A 376 24.13 -11.22 -19.17
N TRP A 377 22.87 -11.09 -18.75
CA TRP A 377 21.86 -10.31 -19.46
C TRP A 377 22.21 -8.82 -19.52
N VAL A 378 22.61 -8.20 -18.39
CA VAL A 378 23.02 -6.79 -18.40
C VAL A 378 24.27 -6.56 -19.26
N ASN A 379 25.11 -7.58 -19.47
CA ASN A 379 26.23 -7.49 -20.38
C ASN A 379 25.82 -7.64 -21.85
N GLU A 380 25.02 -8.65 -22.16
CA GLU A 380 24.48 -8.89 -23.51
C GLU A 380 23.73 -7.67 -24.06
N THR A 381 23.01 -6.97 -23.19
CA THR A 381 22.18 -5.81 -23.55
C THR A 381 22.94 -4.47 -23.49
N GLY A 382 24.20 -4.47 -23.06
CA GLY A 382 25.01 -3.25 -22.95
C GLY A 382 24.72 -2.37 -21.73
N ILE A 383 23.85 -2.82 -20.81
CA ILE A 383 23.56 -2.11 -19.55
C ILE A 383 24.83 -2.00 -18.68
N ALA A 384 25.64 -3.07 -18.62
CA ALA A 384 26.90 -3.09 -17.86
C ALA A 384 28.00 -3.91 -18.56
N THR A 385 29.21 -3.35 -18.63
CA THR A 385 30.35 -3.97 -19.33
C THR A 385 31.34 -4.72 -18.41
N GLY A 386 31.25 -4.51 -17.09
CA GLY A 386 32.23 -5.00 -16.12
C GLY A 386 33.44 -4.07 -15.95
N TYR A 387 34.46 -4.52 -15.22
CA TYR A 387 35.69 -3.79 -14.98
C TYR A 387 36.74 -4.04 -16.06
N SER A 388 37.70 -3.12 -16.16
CA SER A 388 38.80 -3.19 -17.14
C SER A 388 39.72 -4.40 -16.98
N ASN A 389 39.71 -5.05 -15.81
CA ASN A 389 40.44 -6.30 -15.55
C ASN A 389 39.70 -7.56 -16.03
N GLY A 390 38.51 -7.41 -16.64
CA GLY A 390 37.68 -8.52 -17.15
C GLY A 390 36.70 -9.11 -16.14
N ASN A 391 36.68 -8.64 -14.89
CA ASN A 391 35.75 -9.09 -13.85
C ASN A 391 34.46 -8.28 -13.86
N PHE A 392 33.38 -8.83 -13.30
CA PHE A 392 32.15 -8.06 -13.05
C PHE A 392 32.15 -7.34 -11.70
N GLY A 393 32.79 -7.94 -10.68
CA GLY A 393 32.72 -7.50 -9.28
C GLY A 393 31.35 -7.77 -8.64
N PRO A 394 30.83 -9.00 -8.65
CA PRO A 394 29.44 -9.27 -8.27
C PRO A 394 29.14 -8.96 -6.80
N ALA A 395 30.12 -9.13 -5.92
CA ALA A 395 30.01 -8.87 -4.48
C ALA A 395 30.45 -7.46 -4.08
N ASP A 396 30.96 -6.66 -5.01
CA ASP A 396 31.38 -5.29 -4.72
C ASP A 396 30.14 -4.43 -4.50
N SER A 397 30.20 -3.54 -3.50
CA SER A 397 29.14 -2.56 -3.28
C SER A 397 29.04 -1.63 -4.50
N ILE A 398 27.84 -1.50 -5.05
CA ILE A 398 27.61 -0.58 -6.16
C ILE A 398 27.75 0.87 -5.68
N THR A 399 28.42 1.69 -6.49
CA THR A 399 28.46 3.14 -6.23
C THR A 399 27.25 3.83 -6.83
N ARG A 400 26.91 5.03 -6.35
CA ARG A 400 25.76 5.79 -6.85
C ARG A 400 25.89 6.15 -8.32
N GLU A 401 27.09 6.53 -8.77
CA GLU A 401 27.34 6.85 -10.19
C GLU A 401 27.26 5.60 -11.09
N GLN A 402 27.68 4.43 -10.60
CA GLN A 402 27.53 3.17 -11.34
C GLN A 402 26.07 2.76 -11.46
N MET A 403 25.28 2.97 -10.40
CA MET A 403 23.83 2.73 -10.43
C MET A 403 23.14 3.64 -11.44
N ALA A 404 23.48 4.94 -11.45
CA ALA A 404 22.97 5.90 -12.45
C ALA A 404 23.31 5.48 -13.88
N VAL A 405 24.56 5.08 -14.14
CA VAL A 405 25.00 4.61 -15.47
C VAL A 405 24.22 3.38 -15.92
N MET A 406 24.03 2.40 -15.04
CA MET A 406 23.26 1.21 -15.38
C MET A 406 21.79 1.53 -15.68
N MET A 407 21.15 2.41 -14.90
CA MET A 407 19.78 2.86 -15.17
C MET A 407 19.68 3.69 -16.47
N TYR A 408 20.67 4.53 -16.75
CA TYR A 408 20.72 5.33 -17.98
C TYR A 408 20.80 4.45 -19.22
N HIS A 409 21.70 3.46 -19.23
CA HIS A 409 21.78 2.50 -20.33
C HIS A 409 20.52 1.64 -20.45
N TYR A 410 19.92 1.25 -19.32
CA TYR A 410 18.64 0.55 -19.32
C TYR A 410 17.53 1.42 -19.93
N ALA A 411 17.45 2.70 -19.58
CA ALA A 411 16.51 3.65 -20.17
C ALA A 411 16.70 3.77 -21.69
N GLN A 412 17.95 3.84 -22.17
CA GLN A 412 18.27 3.82 -23.60
C GLN A 412 17.83 2.52 -24.29
N LEU A 413 18.04 1.37 -23.64
CA LEU A 413 17.60 0.07 -24.14
C LEU A 413 16.07 0.02 -24.30
N LYS A 414 15.33 0.58 -23.34
CA LYS A 414 13.86 0.65 -23.36
C LYS A 414 13.32 1.72 -24.31
N GLY A 415 14.17 2.64 -24.78
CA GLY A 415 13.76 3.77 -25.60
C GLY A 415 13.05 4.87 -24.81
N TYR A 416 13.27 4.94 -23.49
CA TYR A 416 12.79 6.03 -22.66
C TYR A 416 13.47 7.35 -23.02
N ASP A 417 12.84 8.48 -22.66
CA ASP A 417 13.43 9.80 -22.90
C ASP A 417 14.67 10.01 -22.02
N THR A 418 15.83 9.98 -22.67
CA THR A 418 17.12 10.26 -22.04
C THR A 418 17.67 11.64 -22.38
N SER A 419 16.83 12.54 -22.91
CA SER A 419 17.22 13.91 -23.28
C SER A 419 17.06 14.92 -22.15
N VAL A 420 16.25 14.60 -21.13
CA VAL A 420 16.12 15.42 -19.92
C VAL A 420 17.40 15.33 -19.10
N THR A 421 18.06 16.45 -18.90
CA THR A 421 19.33 16.58 -18.16
C THR A 421 19.31 17.87 -17.33
N SER A 422 20.04 17.89 -16.21
CA SER A 422 20.23 19.11 -15.41
C SER A 422 21.68 19.29 -14.98
N ASP A 423 22.11 20.54 -14.87
CA ASP A 423 23.44 20.90 -14.36
C ASP A 423 23.50 20.57 -12.86
N PHE A 424 24.42 19.66 -12.51
CA PHE A 424 24.66 19.27 -11.12
C PHE A 424 25.83 20.05 -10.47
N SER A 425 26.36 21.09 -11.09
CA SER A 425 27.47 21.89 -10.53
C SER A 425 27.17 22.54 -9.17
N GLN A 426 25.89 22.66 -8.82
CA GLN A 426 25.41 23.13 -7.52
C GLN A 426 25.72 22.18 -6.35
N TYR A 427 25.93 20.89 -6.61
CA TYR A 427 26.30 19.92 -5.57
C TYR A 427 27.77 20.09 -5.18
N GLN A 428 28.05 20.05 -3.88
CA GLN A 428 29.39 20.37 -3.34
C GLN A 428 30.48 19.43 -3.83
N ASP A 429 30.12 18.20 -4.15
CA ASP A 429 30.99 17.11 -4.59
C ASP A 429 30.83 16.78 -6.07
N ALA A 430 30.24 17.67 -6.88
CA ALA A 430 30.08 17.51 -8.33
C ALA A 430 31.40 17.12 -9.04
N SER A 431 32.53 17.69 -8.60
CA SER A 431 33.86 17.37 -9.14
C SER A 431 34.35 15.93 -8.85
N SER A 432 33.64 15.18 -8.02
CA SER A 432 33.94 13.78 -7.70
C SER A 432 33.23 12.78 -8.62
N VAL A 433 32.33 13.26 -9.50
CA VAL A 433 31.69 12.43 -10.53
C VAL A 433 32.76 12.00 -11.54
N SER A 434 32.86 10.69 -11.78
CA SER A 434 33.81 10.15 -12.76
C SER A 434 33.39 10.51 -14.19
N ASP A 435 34.36 10.74 -15.08
CA ASP A 435 34.11 11.10 -16.49
C ASP A 435 33.12 10.18 -17.20
N PHE A 436 33.15 8.87 -16.91
CA PHE A 436 32.26 7.90 -17.54
C PHE A 436 30.79 8.01 -17.09
N ALA A 437 30.53 8.73 -16.00
CA ALA A 437 29.22 8.81 -15.36
C ALA A 437 28.56 10.19 -15.54
N ILE A 438 29.24 11.18 -16.13
CA ILE A 438 28.74 12.56 -16.27
C ILE A 438 27.35 12.57 -16.90
N ASP A 439 27.20 12.04 -18.12
CA ASP A 439 25.92 12.06 -18.85
C ASP A 439 24.78 11.37 -18.06
N ALA A 440 25.09 10.23 -17.44
CA ALA A 440 24.12 9.47 -16.65
C ALA A 440 23.72 10.21 -15.37
N MET A 441 24.65 10.93 -14.74
CA MET A 441 24.37 11.75 -13.55
C MET A 441 23.58 13.00 -13.89
N GLU A 442 23.89 13.69 -14.99
CA GLU A 442 23.10 14.83 -15.48
C GLU A 442 21.66 14.41 -15.79
N TRP A 443 21.49 13.26 -16.44
CA TRP A 443 20.18 12.68 -16.72
C TRP A 443 19.43 12.28 -15.44
N ALA A 444 20.09 11.56 -14.52
CA ALA A 444 19.46 11.09 -13.28
C ALA A 444 19.05 12.25 -12.37
N VAL A 445 19.84 13.33 -12.32
CA VAL A 445 19.48 14.57 -11.59
C VAL A 445 18.36 15.31 -12.32
N GLY A 446 18.44 15.41 -13.65
CA GLY A 446 17.43 16.10 -14.46
C GLY A 446 16.03 15.49 -14.36
N ASN A 447 15.95 14.17 -14.19
CA ASN A 447 14.69 13.45 -14.02
C ASN A 447 14.28 13.28 -12.54
N GLY A 448 15.02 13.85 -11.58
CA GLY A 448 14.70 13.68 -10.15
C GLY A 448 14.93 12.27 -9.59
N ILE A 449 15.50 11.35 -10.37
CA ILE A 449 15.86 9.98 -9.94
C ILE A 449 16.90 10.06 -8.81
N ILE A 450 17.89 10.94 -8.97
CA ILE A 450 18.87 11.28 -7.92
C ILE A 450 18.68 12.74 -7.52
N THR A 451 18.23 12.97 -6.30
CA THR A 451 18.05 14.32 -5.71
C THR A 451 19.19 14.74 -4.76
N GLY A 452 20.18 13.86 -4.55
CA GLY A 452 21.29 14.07 -3.62
C GLY A 452 21.03 13.60 -2.18
N LYS A 453 22.05 13.72 -1.34
CA LYS A 453 22.11 13.36 0.08
C LYS A 453 22.40 14.60 0.94
N TYR A 454 22.22 14.45 2.25
CA TYR A 454 22.54 15.48 3.25
C TYR A 454 21.84 16.80 2.92
N ASN A 455 20.51 16.77 2.91
CA ASN A 455 19.65 17.87 2.47
C ASN A 455 19.95 18.31 1.02
N GLU A 456 20.13 17.34 0.13
CA GLU A 456 20.29 17.57 -1.31
C GLU A 456 21.53 18.40 -1.68
N THR A 457 22.55 18.40 -0.82
CA THR A 457 23.78 19.20 -1.04
C THR A 457 24.93 18.41 -1.65
N MET A 458 24.87 17.08 -1.63
CA MET A 458 25.91 16.19 -2.19
C MET A 458 25.31 15.06 -3.04
N LEU A 459 25.96 14.71 -4.15
CA LEU A 459 25.60 13.57 -4.99
C LEU A 459 26.08 12.23 -4.40
N ASP A 460 27.22 12.26 -3.71
CA ASP A 460 27.97 11.12 -3.20
C ASP A 460 28.30 10.08 -4.31
N PRO A 461 28.88 10.48 -5.46
CA PRO A 461 28.90 9.64 -6.67
C PRO A 461 29.70 8.34 -6.50
N GLN A 462 30.80 8.41 -5.75
CA GLN A 462 31.66 7.26 -5.42
C GLN A 462 31.23 6.54 -4.14
N GLY A 463 30.24 7.08 -3.42
CA GLY A 463 29.67 6.48 -2.22
C GLY A 463 28.95 5.17 -2.53
N ARG A 464 28.98 4.26 -1.54
CA ARG A 464 28.28 2.98 -1.62
C ARG A 464 26.78 3.19 -1.41
N THR A 465 25.96 2.60 -2.25
CA THR A 465 24.50 2.67 -2.14
C THR A 465 23.99 1.65 -1.13
N THR A 466 23.18 2.08 -0.16
CA THR A 466 22.46 1.15 0.73
C THR A 466 21.25 0.55 0.03
N ARG A 467 20.69 -0.54 0.57
CA ARG A 467 19.48 -1.15 0.01
C ARG A 467 18.27 -0.21 0.07
N ALA A 468 18.12 0.56 1.14
CA ALA A 468 17.09 1.60 1.24
C ALA A 468 17.28 2.70 0.18
N GLU A 469 18.50 3.21 0.00
CA GLU A 469 18.79 4.20 -1.04
C GLU A 469 18.53 3.66 -2.45
N CYS A 470 18.82 2.39 -2.69
CA CYS A 470 18.47 1.73 -3.95
C CYS A 470 16.96 1.64 -4.13
N ALA A 471 16.20 1.26 -3.10
CA ALA A 471 14.74 1.16 -3.17
C ALA A 471 14.15 2.52 -3.59
N THR A 472 14.53 3.60 -2.90
CA THR A 472 14.05 4.97 -3.20
C THR A 472 14.42 5.43 -4.60
N ILE A 473 15.65 5.19 -5.04
CA ILE A 473 16.09 5.59 -6.39
C ILE A 473 15.35 4.77 -7.46
N LEU A 474 15.09 3.49 -7.18
CA LEU A 474 14.38 2.61 -8.09
C LEU A 474 12.90 2.98 -8.18
N THR A 475 12.22 3.28 -7.06
CA THR A 475 10.83 3.76 -7.06
C THR A 475 10.68 4.98 -7.96
N ARG A 476 11.53 6.01 -7.77
CA ARG A 476 11.51 7.23 -8.61
C ARG A 476 11.77 6.92 -10.08
N PHE A 477 12.70 6.03 -10.36
CA PHE A 477 12.97 5.60 -11.74
C PHE A 477 11.74 4.92 -12.36
N MET A 478 11.07 4.04 -11.62
CA MET A 478 9.87 3.35 -12.09
C MET A 478 8.69 4.32 -12.25
N GLU A 479 8.44 5.21 -11.30
CA GLU A 479 7.37 6.23 -11.40
C GLU A 479 7.59 7.20 -12.57
N GLN A 480 8.85 7.49 -12.91
CA GLN A 480 9.18 8.38 -14.02
C GLN A 480 8.99 7.72 -15.40
N PHE A 481 9.20 6.41 -15.53
CA PHE A 481 9.36 5.76 -16.85
C PHE A 481 8.55 4.48 -17.07
N ALA A 482 8.10 3.81 -16.02
CA ALA A 482 7.22 2.68 -16.19
C ALA A 482 5.77 3.18 -16.28
N ASP A 483 5.08 2.81 -17.38
CA ASP A 483 3.62 2.84 -17.42
C ASP A 483 3.14 1.77 -16.42
N VAL A 484 2.97 2.15 -15.15
CA VAL A 484 2.40 1.26 -14.11
C VAL A 484 0.90 1.44 -14.04
#